data_AF-A0A817PFR9-F1
#
_entry.id   AF-A0A817PFR9-F1
#
_cell.length_a   1.000
_cell.length_b   1.000
_cell.length_c   1.000
_cell.angle_alpha   90.00
_cell.angle_beta   90.00
_cell.angle_gamma   90.00
#
_symmetry.space_group_name_H-M   'P 1'
#
loop_
_entity.id
_entity.type
_entity.pdbx_description
1 polymer ?
#
loop_
_entity_poly.entity_id
_entity_poly.type
_entity_poly.pdbx_seq_one_letter_code
_entity_poly.pdbx_strand_id
1 'polypeptide(L)'
;MTIIQSDNDSLFGGYTSVPWTSSDSKANDTTAFLFTLINPYDIPPTKYSINHDEAGNAAEHRSNGDPTFETGYDIYLSDGWNSNHASYTKFPCSHLDTTGMGNNTSTGARNFIVSDFEVFKLA
;
A
#
# COMPACT_ATOMS: atom_id res chain seq x y z
N MET A 1 -8.94 -5.83 2.07
CA MET A 1 -8.77 -4.42 1.68
C MET A 1 -8.22 -3.66 2.86
N THR A 2 -7.20 -2.85 2.65
CA THR A 2 -6.60 -2.00 3.68
C THR A 2 -6.69 -0.56 3.22
N ILE A 3 -7.16 0.32 4.11
CA ILE A 3 -7.24 1.77 3.88
C ILE A 3 -6.29 2.42 4.88
N ILE A 4 -5.46 3.36 4.44
CA ILE A 4 -4.43 4.05 5.20
C ILE A 4 -4.70 5.55 5.09
N GLN A 5 -4.68 6.24 6.23
CA GLN A 5 -4.66 7.70 6.30
C GLN A 5 -3.26 8.17 6.73
N SER A 6 -2.67 9.10 5.99
CA SER A 6 -1.40 9.74 6.39
C SER A 6 -1.62 11.02 7.20
N ASP A 7 -0.53 11.57 7.73
CA ASP A 7 -0.44 12.85 8.44
C ASP A 7 -0.84 14.10 7.64
N ASN A 8 -0.93 13.99 6.31
CA ASN A 8 -1.44 15.03 5.43
C ASN A 8 -2.84 14.74 4.88
N ASP A 9 -3.61 13.88 5.55
CA ASP A 9 -4.99 13.51 5.22
C ASP A 9 -5.18 12.80 3.86
N SER A 10 -4.09 12.36 3.21
CA SER A 10 -4.22 11.45 2.06
C SER A 10 -4.82 10.13 2.49
N LEU A 11 -5.72 9.59 1.66
CA LEU A 11 -6.34 8.29 1.82
C LEU A 11 -5.95 7.40 0.65
N PHE A 12 -5.31 6.28 0.94
CA PHE A 12 -4.80 5.34 -0.05
C PHE A 12 -4.71 3.94 0.55
N GLY A 13 -4.31 2.95 -0.23
CA GLY A 13 -4.13 1.61 0.30
C GLY A 13 -4.08 0.56 -0.78
N GLY A 14 -4.44 -0.65 -0.39
CA GLY A 14 -4.35 -1.82 -1.26
C GLY A 14 -5.40 -2.87 -0.98
N TYR A 15 -5.58 -3.72 -1.98
CA TYR A 15 -6.39 -4.92 -1.89
C TYR A 15 -5.54 -6.12 -2.24
N THR A 16 -5.70 -7.18 -1.46
CA THR A 16 -5.35 -8.55 -1.83
C THR A 16 -6.52 -9.47 -1.46
N SER A 17 -6.71 -10.50 -2.28
CA SER A 17 -7.58 -11.64 -2.05
C SER A 17 -6.99 -12.66 -1.06
N VAL A 18 -5.69 -12.57 -0.78
CA VAL A 18 -5.02 -13.47 0.15
C VAL A 18 -5.19 -12.95 1.58
N PRO A 19 -5.64 -13.79 2.54
CA PRO A 19 -5.72 -13.40 3.94
C PRO A 19 -4.33 -13.13 4.53
N TRP A 20 -4.22 -12.04 5.30
CA TRP A 20 -3.02 -11.75 6.07
C TRP A 20 -2.72 -12.86 7.09
N THR A 21 -1.43 -13.22 7.22
CA THR A 21 -0.95 -14.13 8.25
C THR A 21 0.21 -13.50 9.02
N SER A 22 0.46 -13.98 10.24
CA SER A 22 1.61 -13.55 11.06
C SER A 22 2.84 -14.41 10.78
N SER A 23 3.25 -14.53 9.52
CA SER A 23 4.42 -15.32 9.09
C SER A 23 5.25 -14.51 8.11
N ASP A 24 6.57 -14.66 8.15
CA ASP A 24 7.46 -13.98 7.20
C ASP A 24 7.43 -14.73 5.86
N SER A 25 6.49 -14.35 4.99
CA SER A 25 6.23 -15.02 3.73
C SER A 25 5.65 -14.07 2.69
N LYS A 26 5.87 -14.38 1.43
CA LYS A 26 5.21 -13.70 0.31
C LYS A 26 3.97 -14.44 -0.13
N ALA A 27 2.99 -13.70 -0.61
CA ALA A 27 1.76 -14.24 -1.14
C ALA A 27 1.56 -13.80 -2.59
N ASN A 28 1.19 -14.78 -3.42
CA ASN A 28 0.86 -14.55 -4.82
C ASN A 28 -0.59 -14.12 -4.97
N ASP A 29 -0.84 -13.02 -5.69
CA ASP A 29 -2.19 -12.56 -5.99
C ASP A 29 -2.23 -11.73 -7.28
N THR A 30 -2.74 -12.31 -8.36
CA THR A 30 -2.91 -11.62 -9.65
C THR A 30 -4.08 -10.64 -9.67
N THR A 31 -4.89 -10.63 -8.60
CA THR A 31 -6.04 -9.72 -8.45
C THR A 31 -5.72 -8.54 -7.52
N ALA A 32 -4.51 -8.48 -6.98
CA ALA A 32 -4.07 -7.41 -6.12
C ALA A 32 -4.04 -6.07 -6.88
N PHE A 33 -4.31 -5.00 -6.13
CA PHE A 33 -4.24 -3.64 -6.65
C PHE A 33 -4.01 -2.64 -5.52
N LEU A 34 -3.40 -1.51 -5.88
CA LEU A 34 -3.35 -0.32 -5.04
C LEU A 34 -4.40 0.68 -5.46
N PHE A 35 -4.70 1.61 -4.56
CA PHE A 35 -5.59 2.71 -4.87
C PHE A 35 -5.24 3.97 -4.09
N THR A 36 -5.64 5.11 -4.64
CA THR A 36 -5.72 6.40 -3.96
C THR A 36 -7.17 6.88 -3.98
N LEU A 37 -7.60 7.52 -2.90
CA LEU A 37 -8.93 8.12 -2.74
C LEU A 37 -8.82 9.64 -2.54
N ILE A 38 -7.85 10.07 -1.72
CA ILE A 38 -7.52 11.48 -1.45
C ILE A 38 -6.00 11.60 -1.55
N ASN A 39 -5.52 12.63 -2.25
CA ASN A 39 -4.10 12.93 -2.44
C ASN A 39 -3.89 14.44 -2.60
N PRO A 40 -2.67 14.97 -2.40
CA PRO A 40 -2.42 16.41 -2.38
C PRO A 40 -2.38 17.08 -3.76
N TYR A 41 -2.63 16.34 -4.85
CA TYR A 41 -2.56 16.84 -6.23
C TYR A 41 -3.90 16.78 -6.96
N ASP A 42 -5.01 16.60 -6.23
CA ASP A 42 -6.36 16.48 -6.80
C ASP A 42 -6.47 15.40 -7.89
N ILE A 43 -5.63 14.36 -7.83
CA ILE A 43 -5.75 13.20 -8.73
C ILE A 43 -7.07 12.51 -8.37
N PRO A 44 -7.96 12.22 -9.34
CA PRO A 44 -9.19 11.49 -9.06
C PRO A 44 -8.89 10.14 -8.38
N PRO A 45 -9.83 9.56 -7.60
CA PRO A 45 -9.66 8.23 -7.05
C PRO A 45 -9.22 7.24 -8.13
N THR A 46 -8.03 6.66 -7.95
CA THR A 46 -7.36 5.88 -8.98
C THR A 46 -7.03 4.50 -8.46
N LYS A 47 -7.21 3.49 -9.30
CA LYS A 47 -6.83 2.11 -9.06
C LYS A 47 -5.62 1.76 -9.92
N TYR A 48 -4.62 1.12 -9.31
CA TYR A 48 -3.40 0.66 -9.95
C TYR A 48 -3.34 -0.86 -9.87
N SER A 49 -3.45 -1.53 -11.02
CA SER A 49 -3.36 -2.98 -11.09
C SER A 49 -1.92 -3.44 -10.86
N ILE A 50 -1.77 -4.61 -10.23
CA ILE A 50 -0.47 -5.28 -10.13
C ILE A 50 0.08 -5.61 -11.52
N ASN A 51 1.39 -5.46 -11.69
CA ASN A 51 2.10 -5.99 -12.83
C ASN A 51 2.09 -7.52 -12.73
N HIS A 52 1.64 -8.20 -13.78
CA HIS A 52 1.46 -9.64 -13.77
C HIS A 52 2.77 -10.39 -13.44
N ASP A 53 3.92 -9.85 -13.83
CA ASP A 53 5.23 -10.44 -13.55
C ASP A 53 5.63 -10.33 -12.06
N GLU A 54 5.02 -9.40 -11.32
CA GLU A 54 5.25 -9.19 -9.89
C GLU A 54 4.18 -9.83 -9.00
N ALA A 55 3.14 -10.43 -9.60
CA ALA A 55 2.01 -11.01 -8.86
C ALA A 55 2.42 -12.05 -7.80
N GLY A 56 3.58 -12.70 -7.95
CA GLY A 56 4.15 -13.63 -6.96
C GLY A 56 4.56 -12.97 -5.63
N ASN A 57 4.64 -11.64 -5.58
CA ASN A 57 5.07 -10.84 -4.43
C ASN A 57 3.98 -9.87 -3.94
N ALA A 58 2.74 -10.02 -4.41
CA ALA A 58 1.61 -9.10 -4.24
C ALA A 58 1.28 -8.70 -2.78
N ALA A 59 1.58 -9.57 -1.83
CA ALA A 59 1.47 -9.28 -0.40
C ALA A 59 2.69 -9.82 0.35
N GLU A 60 3.21 -9.04 1.29
CA GLU A 60 4.22 -9.48 2.23
C GLU A 60 3.59 -9.63 3.61
N HIS A 61 3.60 -10.85 4.11
CA HIS A 61 3.16 -11.16 5.44
C HIS A 61 4.34 -10.94 6.39
N ARG A 62 4.06 -10.32 7.53
CA ARG A 62 5.05 -10.01 8.57
C ARG A 62 4.65 -10.72 9.84
N SER A 63 5.63 -11.23 10.58
CA SER A 63 5.42 -11.85 11.89
C SER A 63 4.72 -10.93 12.92
N ASN A 64 4.88 -9.61 12.80
CA ASN A 64 4.17 -8.63 13.63
C ASN A 64 2.66 -8.48 13.27
N GLY A 65 2.23 -9.03 12.13
CA GLY A 65 0.84 -8.99 11.67
C GLY A 65 0.46 -7.73 10.89
N ASP A 66 1.41 -6.81 10.64
CA ASP A 66 1.12 -5.58 9.92
C ASP A 66 0.94 -5.84 8.42
N PRO A 67 -0.11 -5.28 7.80
CA PRO A 67 -0.33 -5.45 6.37
C PRO A 67 0.75 -4.69 5.59
N THR A 68 1.57 -5.43 4.84
CA THR A 68 2.57 -4.84 3.93
C THR A 68 2.20 -5.19 2.49
N PHE A 69 1.92 -4.17 1.68
CA PHE A 69 1.67 -4.37 0.26
C PHE A 69 3.02 -4.38 -0.47
N GLU A 70 3.43 -5.61 -0.75
CA GLU A 70 4.64 -6.07 -1.43
C GLU A 70 6.01 -5.92 -0.75
N THR A 71 6.81 -6.98 -0.89
CA THR A 71 8.28 -6.99 -0.72
C THR A 71 8.94 -6.26 -1.90
N GLY A 72 9.28 -4.98 -1.72
CA GLY A 72 9.81 -4.13 -2.80
C GLY A 72 9.33 -2.68 -2.69
N TYR A 73 8.22 -2.51 -1.95
CA TYR A 73 7.74 -1.32 -1.26
C TYR A 73 6.84 -0.35 -2.01
N ASP A 74 5.86 -0.80 -2.78
CA ASP A 74 4.86 0.20 -3.21
C ASP A 74 4.21 0.87 -1.99
N ILE A 75 3.89 0.11 -0.93
CA ILE A 75 3.49 0.66 0.38
C ILE A 75 4.10 -0.16 1.53
N TYR A 76 4.82 0.52 2.42
CA TYR A 76 5.38 -0.03 3.65
C TYR A 76 4.86 0.70 4.88
N LEU A 77 4.40 -0.06 5.87
CA LEU A 77 4.05 0.43 7.20
C LEU A 77 5.14 0.00 8.18
N SER A 78 5.75 0.97 8.85
CA SER A 78 6.80 0.74 9.83
C SER A 78 6.26 0.48 11.22
N ASP A 79 7.06 -0.18 12.07
CA ASP A 79 6.81 -0.17 13.51
C ASP A 79 6.73 1.27 14.03
N GLY A 80 5.79 1.54 14.94
CA GLY A 80 5.54 2.89 15.44
C GLY A 80 5.01 3.84 14.37
N TRP A 81 4.28 3.31 13.37
CA TRP A 81 3.68 4.02 12.24
C TRP A 81 2.98 5.35 12.57
N ASN A 82 2.44 5.51 13.78
CA ASN A 82 1.79 6.74 14.26
C ASN A 82 2.70 7.77 14.92
N SER A 83 4.00 7.50 14.99
CA SER A 83 4.94 8.31 15.78
C SER A 83 6.22 8.67 15.03
N ASN A 84 6.44 8.09 13.85
CA ASN A 84 7.65 8.31 13.05
C ASN A 84 7.35 8.29 11.54
N HIS A 85 8.24 8.90 10.76
CA HIS A 85 8.16 8.95 9.30
C HIS A 85 8.85 7.75 8.63
N ALA A 86 8.91 6.58 9.28
CA ALA A 86 9.58 5.41 8.70
C ALA A 86 8.66 4.58 7.80
N SER A 87 7.36 4.88 7.74
CA SER A 87 6.45 4.35 6.72
C SER A 87 6.72 5.07 5.39
N TYR A 88 6.57 4.37 4.27
CA TYR A 88 6.86 4.95 2.97
C TYR A 88 6.15 4.28 1.80
N THR A 89 6.05 5.05 0.71
CA THR A 89 5.75 4.54 -0.63
C THR A 89 7.04 4.48 -1.46
N LYS A 90 7.12 3.54 -2.39
CA LYS A 90 8.16 3.46 -3.43
C LYS A 90 7.53 3.20 -4.81
N PHE A 91 6.30 3.69 -4.98
CA PHE A 91 5.51 3.48 -6.18
C PHE A 91 6.09 4.27 -7.38
N PRO A 92 6.07 3.71 -8.61
CA PRO A 92 5.67 2.35 -8.95
C PRO A 92 6.87 1.40 -8.91
N CYS A 93 6.72 0.29 -8.18
CA CYS A 93 7.65 -0.85 -8.19
C CYS A 93 6.96 -2.04 -8.85
N SER A 94 5.80 -2.43 -8.33
CA SER A 94 5.11 -3.66 -8.75
C SER A 94 3.72 -3.41 -9.31
N HIS A 95 3.17 -2.21 -9.11
CA HIS A 95 1.91 -1.78 -9.67
C HIS A 95 2.12 -0.82 -10.85
N LEU A 96 1.22 -0.89 -11.82
CA LEU A 96 1.32 -0.08 -13.04
C LEU A 96 0.87 1.36 -12.77
N ASP A 97 1.77 2.33 -12.95
CA ASP A 97 1.43 3.77 -12.85
C ASP A 97 0.73 4.28 -14.10
N THR A 98 -0.57 4.51 -13.97
CA THR A 98 -1.43 5.08 -15.02
C THR A 98 -1.50 6.62 -14.98
N THR A 99 -0.90 7.24 -13.96
CA THR A 99 -0.95 8.69 -13.71
C THR A 99 0.36 9.41 -14.04
N GLY A 100 1.49 8.69 -14.09
CA GLY A 100 2.82 9.24 -14.29
C GLY A 100 3.37 10.00 -13.06
N MET A 101 2.67 9.94 -11.94
CA MET A 101 3.01 10.64 -10.70
C MET A 101 3.98 9.85 -9.82
N GLY A 102 4.09 8.55 -10.07
CA GLY A 102 4.83 7.61 -9.25
C GLY A 102 4.63 7.87 -7.77
N ASN A 103 5.72 8.03 -7.05
CA ASN A 103 5.71 8.04 -5.59
C ASN A 103 4.89 9.17 -4.97
N ASN A 104 4.66 10.22 -5.75
CA ASN A 104 3.89 11.38 -5.34
C ASN A 104 2.38 11.10 -5.36
N THR A 105 1.90 10.01 -5.97
CA THR A 105 0.47 9.77 -6.16
C THR A 105 -0.32 9.66 -4.86
N SER A 106 0.27 9.08 -3.81
CA SER A 106 -0.44 8.85 -2.54
C SER A 106 -0.38 10.07 -1.63
N THR A 107 0.81 10.42 -1.14
CA THR A 107 1.00 11.47 -0.13
C THR A 107 1.78 12.67 -0.64
N GLY A 108 2.27 12.64 -1.89
CA GLY A 108 3.20 13.66 -2.42
C GLY A 108 4.59 13.67 -1.80
N ALA A 109 4.88 12.71 -0.93
CA ALA A 109 6.20 12.48 -0.37
C ALA A 109 6.48 10.98 -0.31
N ARG A 110 7.76 10.63 -0.15
CA ARG A 110 8.14 9.23 0.02
C ARG A 110 7.75 8.69 1.38
N ASN A 111 8.04 9.44 2.42
CA ASN A 111 7.88 9.05 3.80
C ASN A 111 6.68 9.79 4.39
N PHE A 112 5.96 9.13 5.29
CA PHE A 112 4.78 9.68 5.96
C PHE A 112 4.63 9.07 7.35
N ILE A 113 3.90 9.76 8.23
CA ILE A 113 3.32 9.16 9.44
C ILE A 113 1.93 8.64 9.06
N VAL A 114 1.56 7.46 9.57
CA VAL A 114 0.20 6.94 9.47
C VAL A 114 -0.63 7.52 10.61
N SER A 115 -1.71 8.23 10.28
CA SER A 115 -2.67 8.72 11.26
C SER A 115 -3.59 7.60 11.73
N ASP A 116 -4.05 6.76 10.80
CA ASP A 116 -4.90 5.60 11.06
C ASP A 116 -4.83 4.59 9.90
N PHE A 117 -5.21 3.33 10.15
CA PHE A 117 -5.46 2.36 9.09
C PHE A 117 -6.51 1.32 9.48
N GLU A 118 -7.30 0.89 8.51
CA GLU A 118 -8.37 -0.11 8.69
C GLU A 118 -8.16 -1.29 7.74
N VAL A 119 -8.40 -2.51 8.23
CA VAL A 119 -8.32 -3.74 7.46
C VAL A 119 -9.68 -4.43 7.40
N PHE A 120 -10.22 -4.57 6.19
CA PHE A 120 -11.50 -5.20 5.89
C PHE A 120 -11.30 -6.53 5.16
N LYS A 121 -12.07 -7.54 5.53
CA LYS A 121 -12.19 -8.81 4.81
C LYS A 121 -13.63 -9.02 4.33
N LEU A 122 -13.78 -9.65 3.18
CA LEU A 122 -15.08 -10.17 2.74
C LEU A 122 -15.36 -11.49 3.49
N ALA A 123 -16.61 -11.69 3.88
CA ALA A 123 -17.08 -12.90 4.57
C ALA A 123 -17.45 -14.00 3.56
#